data_AF-B1C3T4-F1
#
_entry.id   AF-B1C3T4-F1
#
_cell.length_a   1.000
_cell.length_b   1.000
_cell.length_c   1.000
_cell.angle_alpha   90.00
_cell.angle_beta   90.00
_cell.angle_gamma   90.00
#
_symmetry.space_group_name_H-M   'P 1'
#
loop_
_entity.id
_entity.type
_entity.pdbx_description
1 polymer ?
#
loop_
_entity_poly.entity_id
_entity_poly.type
_entity_poly.pdbx_seq_one_letter_code
_entity_poly.pdbx_strand_id
1 'polypeptide(L)'
;MIRGNYIHNVTRAGIIPLYTSNVLVEYNKVDTFQSTTEGYGCGIWCDRANGMIFQYNEVCNGQNGYDGMAFNLDDMTRDGIVQYNYTHDSYGGGYMLHVRQKSYNRNNTIRYNLSINDSGIFTAHNAQIVAVGETDVTKLESAKIYNNTFISNKDCHAVYQGDQVDYTNNIWYFTNSSVANRSDCFLPGANSTFNNNAYIGCIAPEDLNKKTAAPQFIGENNLFNLDKETAYINAN
;
A
#
# COMPACT_ATOMS: atom_id res chain seq x y z
N MET A 1 2.58 -15.43 -17.43
CA MET A 1 1.71 -15.68 -16.26
C MET A 1 2.57 -16.28 -15.16
N ILE A 2 2.40 -15.83 -13.92
CA ILE A 2 3.09 -16.35 -12.72
C ILE A 2 2.02 -16.62 -11.67
N ARG A 3 1.78 -17.90 -11.33
CA ARG A 3 0.68 -18.24 -10.43
C ARG A 3 0.91 -19.46 -9.57
N GLY A 4 0.23 -19.51 -8.42
CA GLY A 4 0.19 -20.69 -7.55
C GLY A 4 1.52 -21.00 -6.86
N ASN A 5 2.38 -20.00 -6.67
CA ASN A 5 3.69 -20.18 -6.07
C ASN A 5 3.67 -19.81 -4.58
N TYR A 6 4.47 -20.51 -3.78
CA TYR A 6 4.85 -20.08 -2.45
C TYR A 6 6.35 -19.79 -2.45
N ILE A 7 6.73 -18.56 -2.12
CA ILE A 7 8.10 -18.07 -2.10
C ILE A 7 8.36 -17.53 -0.71
N HIS A 8 9.42 -18.02 -0.06
CA HIS A 8 9.74 -17.55 1.28
C HIS A 8 11.23 -17.48 1.57
N ASN A 9 11.61 -16.68 2.56
CA ASN A 9 12.99 -16.48 3.01
C ASN A 9 13.93 -16.04 1.88
N VAL A 10 13.48 -15.09 1.07
CA VAL A 10 14.26 -14.54 -0.04
C VAL A 10 15.04 -13.30 0.41
N THR A 11 16.29 -13.19 -0.03
CA THR A 11 17.18 -12.13 0.45
C THR A 11 16.69 -10.72 0.08
N ARG A 12 16.04 -10.56 -1.07
CA ARG A 12 15.64 -9.26 -1.60
C ARG A 12 14.17 -9.21 -2.00
N ALA A 13 13.79 -9.92 -3.06
CA ALA A 13 12.45 -9.88 -3.64
C ALA A 13 11.96 -11.27 -4.05
N GLY A 14 10.64 -11.46 -4.06
CA GLY A 14 10.02 -12.74 -4.40
C GLY A 14 9.76 -12.90 -5.90
N ILE A 15 8.92 -12.03 -6.48
CA ILE A 15 8.51 -12.11 -7.90
C ILE A 15 8.86 -10.80 -8.60
N ILE A 16 9.61 -10.89 -9.72
CA ILE A 16 10.12 -9.71 -10.43
C ILE A 16 9.99 -9.85 -11.96
N PRO A 17 8.83 -9.53 -12.57
CA PRO A 17 8.70 -9.46 -14.01
C PRO A 17 9.36 -8.17 -14.53
N LEU A 18 10.38 -8.30 -15.36
CA LEU A 18 11.16 -7.18 -15.91
C LEU A 18 11.09 -7.17 -17.44
N TYR A 19 11.11 -5.97 -18.05
CA TYR A 19 11.17 -5.79 -19.51
C TYR A 19 10.09 -6.59 -20.27
N THR A 20 8.86 -6.53 -19.78
CA THR A 20 7.74 -7.34 -20.27
C THR A 20 6.44 -6.54 -20.32
N SER A 21 5.32 -7.13 -20.69
CA SER A 21 4.01 -6.46 -20.62
C SER A 21 2.89 -7.48 -20.45
N ASN A 22 1.77 -7.04 -19.87
CA ASN A 22 0.54 -7.83 -19.74
C ASN A 22 0.71 -9.16 -18.99
N VAL A 23 1.66 -9.22 -18.04
CA VAL A 23 1.85 -10.41 -17.23
C VAL A 23 0.85 -10.39 -16.08
N LEU A 24 0.07 -11.46 -16.01
CA LEU A 24 -0.76 -11.79 -14.86
C LEU A 24 0.08 -12.50 -13.78
N VAL A 25 0.09 -11.92 -12.58
CA VAL A 25 0.70 -12.47 -11.36
C VAL A 25 -0.42 -12.68 -10.33
N GLU A 26 -0.79 -13.93 -10.08
CA GLU A 26 -1.96 -14.24 -9.24
C GLU A 26 -1.84 -15.48 -8.36
N TYR A 27 -2.56 -15.51 -7.25
CA TYR A 27 -2.59 -16.65 -6.33
C TYR A 27 -1.20 -17.09 -5.86
N ASN A 28 -0.29 -16.13 -5.65
CA ASN A 28 1.02 -16.40 -5.07
C ASN A 28 1.05 -15.96 -3.61
N LYS A 29 1.86 -16.64 -2.80
CA LYS A 29 2.25 -16.19 -1.46
C LYS A 29 3.74 -15.86 -1.44
N VAL A 30 4.09 -14.64 -1.08
CA VAL A 30 5.47 -14.21 -0.82
C VAL A 30 5.60 -13.86 0.66
N ASP A 31 6.46 -14.56 1.37
CA ASP A 31 6.62 -14.43 2.82
C ASP A 31 8.09 -14.23 3.19
N THR A 32 8.41 -13.23 3.99
CA THR A 32 9.78 -13.02 4.49
C THR A 32 10.74 -12.73 3.34
N PHE A 33 10.75 -11.47 2.94
CA PHE A 33 11.60 -10.93 1.88
C PHE A 33 12.40 -9.73 2.40
N GLN A 34 13.34 -9.23 1.60
CA GLN A 34 14.17 -8.07 1.93
C GLN A 34 14.93 -8.24 3.26
N SER A 35 15.56 -9.40 3.47
CA SER A 35 16.35 -9.69 4.69
C SER A 35 17.74 -9.07 4.69
N THR A 36 18.23 -8.59 3.54
CA THR A 36 19.47 -7.82 3.44
C THR A 36 19.20 -6.32 3.41
N THR A 37 20.15 -5.54 3.94
CA THR A 37 20.22 -4.08 3.75
C THR A 37 21.04 -3.70 2.51
N GLU A 38 21.64 -4.68 1.82
CA GLU A 38 22.38 -4.46 0.58
C GLU A 38 21.42 -4.39 -0.61
N GLY A 39 21.00 -3.16 -0.93
CA GLY A 39 20.09 -2.87 -2.03
C GLY A 39 18.61 -2.87 -1.63
N TYR A 40 17.78 -2.56 -2.61
CA TYR A 40 16.35 -2.29 -2.40
C TYR A 40 15.49 -3.40 -2.99
N GLY A 41 14.38 -3.73 -2.34
CA GLY A 41 13.53 -4.84 -2.74
C GLY A 41 12.12 -4.80 -2.17
N CYS A 42 11.17 -5.28 -2.97
CA CYS A 42 9.77 -5.47 -2.62
C CYS A 42 9.38 -6.95 -2.79
N GLY A 43 8.27 -7.37 -2.18
CA GLY A 43 7.79 -8.75 -2.28
C GLY A 43 7.46 -9.16 -3.72
N ILE A 44 6.56 -8.42 -4.36
CA ILE A 44 6.19 -8.57 -5.78
C ILE A 44 6.30 -7.21 -6.45
N TRP A 45 7.15 -7.09 -7.47
CA TRP A 45 7.31 -5.82 -8.16
C TRP A 45 7.71 -5.98 -9.61
N CYS A 46 7.55 -4.93 -10.40
CA CYS A 46 7.99 -4.91 -11.79
C CYS A 46 8.61 -3.57 -12.16
N ASP A 47 9.47 -3.60 -13.17
CA ASP A 47 10.15 -2.44 -13.74
C ASP A 47 10.22 -2.61 -15.26
N ARG A 48 10.02 -1.50 -15.99
CA ARG A 48 9.92 -1.48 -17.46
C ARG A 48 8.88 -2.49 -17.94
N ALA A 49 7.72 -2.47 -17.30
CA ALA A 49 6.65 -3.43 -17.51
C ALA A 49 5.26 -2.79 -17.53
N ASN A 50 4.59 -2.86 -18.67
CA ASN A 50 3.29 -2.19 -18.88
C ASN A 50 2.12 -3.18 -18.77
N GLY A 51 0.95 -2.72 -18.32
CA GLY A 51 -0.27 -3.53 -18.28
C GLY A 51 -0.20 -4.72 -17.30
N MET A 52 0.65 -4.62 -16.28
CA MET A 52 0.83 -5.68 -15.28
C MET A 52 -0.45 -5.85 -14.44
N ILE A 53 -0.82 -7.09 -14.13
CA ILE A 53 -1.94 -7.37 -13.22
C ILE A 53 -1.42 -8.20 -12.07
N PHE A 54 -1.41 -7.61 -10.87
CA PHE A 54 -1.11 -8.30 -9.62
C PHE A 54 -2.43 -8.50 -8.87
N GLN A 55 -2.92 -9.75 -8.80
CA GLN A 55 -4.21 -10.02 -8.17
C GLN A 55 -4.28 -11.29 -7.32
N TYR A 56 -5.09 -11.29 -6.26
CA TYR A 56 -5.29 -12.47 -5.41
C TYR A 56 -4.00 -13.05 -4.81
N ASN A 57 -2.98 -12.22 -4.58
CA ASN A 57 -1.74 -12.64 -3.93
C ASN A 57 -1.76 -12.29 -2.43
N GLU A 58 -1.00 -13.04 -1.64
CA GLU A 58 -0.63 -12.72 -0.26
C GLU A 58 0.85 -12.32 -0.23
N VAL A 59 1.17 -11.16 0.35
CA VAL A 59 2.57 -10.72 0.49
C VAL A 59 2.81 -10.19 1.90
N CYS A 60 3.78 -10.78 2.61
CA CYS A 60 3.96 -10.49 4.01
C CYS A 60 5.40 -10.55 4.52
N ASN A 61 5.60 -9.98 5.70
CA ASN A 61 6.84 -10.06 6.48
C ASN A 61 8.07 -9.48 5.77
N GLY A 62 7.94 -8.38 5.03
CA GLY A 62 9.09 -7.61 4.55
C GLY A 62 9.96 -7.15 5.73
N GLN A 63 11.27 -7.42 5.71
CA GLN A 63 12.08 -7.39 6.93
C GLN A 63 12.71 -6.02 7.27
N ASN A 64 12.94 -5.15 6.29
CA ASN A 64 13.57 -3.84 6.53
C ASN A 64 13.09 -2.75 5.55
N GLY A 65 13.54 -1.51 5.76
CA GLY A 65 13.07 -0.31 5.04
C GLY A 65 13.92 0.12 3.86
N TYR A 66 14.75 -0.76 3.30
CA TYR A 66 15.37 -0.53 1.99
C TYR A 66 14.35 -0.93 0.92
N ASP A 67 13.36 -0.05 0.73
CA ASP A 67 12.00 -0.33 0.25
C ASP A 67 11.23 -1.19 1.26
N GLY A 68 11.21 -2.52 1.08
CA GLY A 68 10.50 -3.44 1.97
C GLY A 68 8.98 -3.41 1.82
N MET A 69 8.46 -2.85 0.72
CA MET A 69 7.03 -2.86 0.44
C MET A 69 6.57 -4.21 -0.09
N ALA A 70 5.30 -4.55 0.16
CA ALA A 70 4.72 -5.76 -0.41
C ALA A 70 4.65 -5.70 -1.94
N PHE A 71 4.10 -4.60 -2.50
CA PHE A 71 4.00 -4.41 -3.95
C PHE A 71 4.70 -3.13 -4.43
N ASN A 72 5.28 -3.19 -5.64
CA ASN A 72 5.75 -2.00 -6.33
C ASN A 72 5.48 -2.06 -7.85
N LEU A 73 4.79 -1.04 -8.39
CA LEU A 73 4.83 -0.74 -9.82
C LEU A 73 5.90 0.33 -10.00
N ASP A 74 7.08 -0.09 -10.40
CA ASP A 74 8.29 0.73 -10.40
C ASP A 74 8.40 1.53 -11.72
N ASP A 75 9.62 1.89 -12.07
CA ASP A 75 10.01 2.74 -13.18
C ASP A 75 9.55 2.21 -14.55
N MET A 76 9.20 3.14 -15.44
CA MET A 76 8.73 2.87 -16.80
C MET A 76 7.56 1.87 -16.83
N THR A 77 6.62 2.01 -15.90
CA THR A 77 5.37 1.25 -15.88
C THR A 77 4.19 2.16 -16.25
N ARG A 78 3.20 1.59 -16.93
CA ARG A 78 1.90 2.22 -17.13
C ARG A 78 0.78 1.21 -17.22
N ASP A 79 -0.42 1.67 -16.89
CA ASP A 79 -1.66 0.89 -16.99
C ASP A 79 -1.62 -0.41 -16.17
N GLY A 80 -0.76 -0.46 -15.13
CA GLY A 80 -0.65 -1.56 -14.19
C GLY A 80 -1.75 -1.53 -13.13
N ILE A 81 -2.15 -2.71 -12.66
CA ILE A 81 -3.24 -2.89 -11.69
C ILE A 81 -2.78 -3.81 -10.57
N VAL A 82 -2.86 -3.32 -9.33
CA VAL A 82 -2.72 -4.12 -8.10
C VAL A 82 -4.11 -4.22 -7.47
N GLN A 83 -4.72 -5.41 -7.50
CA GLN A 83 -6.10 -5.60 -7.03
C GLN A 83 -6.39 -6.88 -6.27
N TYR A 84 -7.28 -6.84 -5.29
CA TYR A 84 -7.74 -8.04 -4.56
C TYR A 84 -6.60 -8.81 -3.87
N ASN A 85 -5.52 -8.12 -3.46
CA ASN A 85 -4.41 -8.73 -2.73
C ASN A 85 -4.58 -8.52 -1.23
N TYR A 86 -3.90 -9.38 -0.47
CA TYR A 86 -3.76 -9.28 0.97
C TYR A 86 -2.29 -9.02 1.32
N THR A 87 -2.02 -7.91 2.01
CA THR A 87 -0.67 -7.59 2.48
C THR A 87 -0.65 -7.45 3.99
N HIS A 88 0.41 -7.94 4.63
CA HIS A 88 0.55 -7.70 6.06
C HIS A 88 1.98 -7.75 6.60
N ASP A 89 2.20 -6.95 7.64
CA ASP A 89 3.45 -6.92 8.42
C ASP A 89 4.71 -6.68 7.56
N SER A 90 4.57 -6.02 6.40
CA SER A 90 5.71 -5.58 5.59
C SER A 90 6.32 -4.31 6.17
N TYR A 91 7.60 -4.36 6.56
CA TYR A 91 8.30 -3.24 7.22
C TYR A 91 8.22 -1.94 6.41
N GLY A 92 8.37 -2.00 5.09
CA GLY A 92 8.35 -0.80 4.23
C GLY A 92 6.98 -0.19 4.03
N GLY A 93 5.96 -1.05 3.93
CA GLY A 93 4.63 -0.63 3.51
C GLY A 93 3.88 -1.68 2.71
N GLY A 94 2.62 -1.39 2.39
CA GLY A 94 1.80 -2.26 1.54
C GLY A 94 2.14 -2.06 0.05
N TYR A 95 2.23 -0.80 -0.38
CA TYR A 95 2.28 -0.47 -1.80
C TYR A 95 3.25 0.67 -2.10
N MET A 96 3.95 0.53 -3.21
CA MET A 96 4.81 1.56 -3.77
C MET A 96 4.46 1.85 -5.23
N LEU A 97 4.52 3.13 -5.59
CA LEU A 97 4.65 3.60 -6.95
C LEU A 97 5.96 4.40 -7.02
N HIS A 98 6.85 3.99 -7.92
CA HIS A 98 8.17 4.60 -8.03
C HIS A 98 8.46 5.05 -9.47
N VAL A 99 9.13 6.20 -9.61
CA VAL A 99 9.63 6.69 -10.91
C VAL A 99 11.02 7.31 -10.79
N ARG A 100 11.93 6.88 -11.66
CA ARG A 100 13.31 7.40 -11.70
C ARG A 100 13.39 8.72 -12.46
N GLN A 101 14.47 9.45 -12.24
CA GLN A 101 14.73 10.70 -12.95
C GLN A 101 14.55 10.56 -14.49
N LYS A 102 13.80 11.47 -15.11
CA LYS A 102 13.53 11.50 -16.57
C LYS A 102 12.84 10.24 -17.09
N SER A 103 11.99 9.64 -16.28
CA SER A 103 11.24 8.42 -16.61
C SER A 103 9.73 8.63 -16.45
N TYR A 104 8.96 7.54 -16.36
CA TYR A 104 7.50 7.59 -16.21
C TYR A 104 6.93 6.49 -15.32
N ASN A 105 5.82 6.82 -14.66
CA ASN A 105 4.93 5.90 -13.95
C ASN A 105 3.51 6.46 -14.11
N ARG A 106 2.68 5.82 -14.96
CA ARG A 106 1.47 6.47 -15.50
C ARG A 106 0.23 5.62 -15.39
N ASN A 107 -0.88 6.21 -14.96
CA ASN A 107 -2.21 5.57 -14.98
C ASN A 107 -2.24 4.19 -14.27
N ASN A 108 -1.38 4.01 -13.28
CA ASN A 108 -1.34 2.82 -12.46
C ASN A 108 -2.46 2.85 -11.42
N THR A 109 -3.02 1.68 -11.10
CA THR A 109 -4.18 1.55 -10.21
C THR A 109 -3.91 0.58 -9.06
N ILE A 110 -4.21 0.99 -7.83
CA ILE A 110 -4.22 0.13 -6.64
C ILE A 110 -5.64 0.11 -6.08
N ARG A 111 -6.33 -1.03 -6.11
CA ARG A 111 -7.75 -1.10 -5.73
C ARG A 111 -8.20 -2.39 -5.06
N TYR A 112 -9.21 -2.30 -4.20
CA TYR A 112 -9.84 -3.48 -3.59
C TYR A 112 -8.86 -4.42 -2.85
N ASN A 113 -7.75 -3.89 -2.33
CA ASN A 113 -6.81 -4.66 -1.53
C ASN A 113 -7.09 -4.49 -0.04
N LEU A 114 -6.65 -5.46 0.75
CA LEU A 114 -6.62 -5.41 2.21
C LEU A 114 -5.15 -5.36 2.67
N SER A 115 -4.79 -4.33 3.44
CA SER A 115 -3.46 -4.16 4.01
C SER A 115 -3.55 -4.05 5.52
N ILE A 116 -2.79 -4.89 6.22
CA ILE A 116 -2.84 -5.05 7.66
C ILE A 116 -1.46 -4.83 8.26
N ASN A 117 -1.31 -3.85 9.16
CA ASN A 117 -0.07 -3.63 9.92
C ASN A 117 1.20 -3.48 9.04
N ASP A 118 1.05 -3.15 7.77
CA ASP A 118 2.18 -2.74 6.94
C ASP A 118 2.70 -1.38 7.43
N SER A 119 3.94 -1.03 7.07
CA SER A 119 4.71 0.11 7.61
C SER A 119 5.12 -0.10 9.06
N GLY A 120 6.40 -0.46 9.24
CA GLY A 120 6.98 -0.85 10.52
C GLY A 120 7.34 0.31 11.43
N ILE A 121 7.45 1.53 10.89
CA ILE A 121 7.87 2.72 11.65
C ILE A 121 7.45 4.02 10.94
N PHE A 122 7.17 5.06 11.74
CA PHE A 122 6.94 6.41 11.25
C PHE A 122 8.26 7.07 10.81
N THR A 123 8.60 6.95 9.52
CA THR A 123 9.77 7.60 8.91
C THR A 123 9.54 7.84 7.42
N ALA A 124 10.38 8.68 6.81
CA ALA A 124 10.37 8.92 5.37
C ALA A 124 10.46 7.61 4.57
N HIS A 125 9.67 7.53 3.48
CA HIS A 125 9.59 6.35 2.61
C HIS A 125 9.09 5.06 3.31
N ASN A 126 8.40 5.18 4.44
CA ASN A 126 7.77 4.06 5.14
C ASN A 126 6.29 4.40 5.43
N ALA A 127 5.37 3.79 4.67
CA ALA A 127 3.95 4.14 4.73
C ALA A 127 3.08 3.00 4.20
N GLN A 128 1.77 3.01 4.50
CA GLN A 128 0.84 2.09 3.82
C GLN A 128 0.96 2.21 2.29
N ILE A 129 1.10 3.45 1.81
CA ILE A 129 1.36 3.78 0.41
C ILE A 129 2.50 4.79 0.30
N VAL A 130 3.55 4.40 -0.44
CA VAL A 130 4.63 5.29 -0.85
C VAL A 130 4.50 5.59 -2.33
N ALA A 131 4.43 6.87 -2.69
CA ALA A 131 4.26 7.33 -4.05
C ALA A 131 5.34 8.36 -4.36
N VAL A 132 6.45 7.96 -4.99
CA VAL A 132 7.64 8.82 -5.05
C VAL A 132 8.24 8.89 -6.44
N GLY A 133 8.66 10.10 -6.82
CA GLY A 133 9.58 10.33 -7.92
C GLY A 133 10.92 10.84 -7.38
N GLU A 134 12.02 10.39 -7.98
CA GLU A 134 13.38 10.70 -7.49
C GLU A 134 13.75 12.20 -7.60
N THR A 135 13.00 13.01 -8.35
CA THR A 135 13.27 14.45 -8.52
C THR A 135 11.98 15.27 -8.64
N ASP A 136 12.06 16.57 -8.34
CA ASP A 136 10.91 17.49 -8.42
C ASP A 136 10.27 17.59 -9.82
N VAL A 137 11.01 17.21 -10.87
CA VAL A 137 10.55 17.23 -12.26
C VAL A 137 10.07 15.88 -12.77
N THR A 138 10.30 14.80 -12.01
CA THR A 138 9.88 13.46 -12.37
C THR A 138 8.81 13.01 -11.40
N LYS A 139 7.58 12.87 -11.89
CA LYS A 139 6.41 12.70 -11.04
C LYS A 139 5.55 11.53 -11.52
N LEU A 140 4.74 11.01 -10.61
CA LEU A 140 3.67 10.09 -10.96
C LEU A 140 2.60 10.84 -11.76
N GLU A 141 2.03 10.19 -12.76
CA GLU A 141 1.01 10.78 -13.62
C GLU A 141 -0.29 9.98 -13.54
N SER A 142 -1.36 10.59 -13.03
CA SER A 142 -2.72 10.03 -13.02
C SER A 142 -2.87 8.67 -12.32
N ALA A 143 -2.18 8.44 -11.20
CA ALA A 143 -2.34 7.22 -10.42
C ALA A 143 -3.68 7.22 -9.66
N LYS A 144 -4.28 6.03 -9.51
CA LYS A 144 -5.60 5.86 -8.88
C LYS A 144 -5.54 4.85 -7.76
N ILE A 145 -5.94 5.24 -6.56
CA ILE A 145 -5.90 4.41 -5.38
C ILE A 145 -7.28 4.43 -4.73
N TYR A 146 -8.04 3.34 -4.87
CA TYR A 146 -9.43 3.36 -4.43
C TYR A 146 -9.98 2.05 -3.92
N ASN A 147 -10.99 2.15 -3.06
CA ASN A 147 -11.70 1.00 -2.49
C ASN A 147 -10.77 -0.01 -1.79
N ASN A 148 -9.63 0.45 -1.26
CA ASN A 148 -8.76 -0.37 -0.43
C ASN A 148 -9.13 -0.20 1.05
N THR A 149 -8.80 -1.22 1.85
CA THR A 149 -8.94 -1.17 3.31
C THR A 149 -7.56 -1.28 3.93
N PHE A 150 -7.15 -0.26 4.67
CA PHE A 150 -5.90 -0.21 5.43
C PHE A 150 -6.24 -0.27 6.91
N ILE A 151 -5.72 -1.27 7.61
CA ILE A 151 -5.92 -1.42 9.05
C ILE A 151 -4.56 -1.56 9.73
N SER A 152 -4.24 -0.69 10.67
CA SER A 152 -2.95 -0.78 11.36
C SER A 152 -3.02 -0.34 12.83
N ASN A 153 -2.31 -1.06 13.69
CA ASN A 153 -2.00 -0.63 15.05
C ASN A 153 -0.55 -0.12 15.20
N LYS A 154 0.18 0.02 14.08
CA LYS A 154 1.55 0.55 14.06
C LYS A 154 1.55 2.07 14.07
N ASP A 155 2.64 2.66 14.56
CA ASP A 155 2.92 4.07 14.31
C ASP A 155 3.49 4.19 12.88
N CYS A 156 2.68 4.72 11.95
CA CYS A 156 2.96 4.68 10.52
C CYS A 156 2.48 5.94 9.81
N HIS A 157 3.07 6.23 8.64
CA HIS A 157 2.42 7.09 7.66
C HIS A 157 1.33 6.30 6.93
N ALA A 158 0.19 6.94 6.66
CA ALA A 158 -0.83 6.41 5.77
C ALA A 158 -0.40 6.60 4.30
N VAL A 159 0.03 7.81 3.97
CA VAL A 159 0.47 8.20 2.62
C VAL A 159 1.75 8.98 2.72
N TYR A 160 2.71 8.68 1.86
CA TYR A 160 3.95 9.43 1.73
C TYR A 160 4.23 9.79 0.27
N GLN A 161 4.27 11.09 0.01
CA GLN A 161 4.49 11.77 -1.27
C GLN A 161 3.40 11.45 -2.32
N GLY A 162 3.67 11.83 -3.58
CA GLY A 162 2.86 11.50 -4.75
C GLY A 162 2.28 12.75 -5.40
N ASP A 163 2.54 12.98 -6.69
CA ASP A 163 2.00 14.18 -7.34
C ASP A 163 0.55 13.96 -7.75
N GLN A 164 0.29 13.39 -8.92
CA GLN A 164 -1.07 13.17 -9.41
C GLN A 164 -1.61 11.81 -8.95
N VAL A 165 -1.96 11.69 -7.67
CA VAL A 165 -2.56 10.47 -7.09
C VAL A 165 -3.96 10.77 -6.56
N ASP A 166 -4.95 10.05 -7.06
CA ASP A 166 -6.34 10.16 -6.63
C ASP A 166 -6.68 9.06 -5.61
N TYR A 167 -6.93 9.46 -4.37
CA TYR A 167 -7.34 8.59 -3.27
C TYR A 167 -8.85 8.67 -3.08
N THR A 168 -9.59 7.62 -3.45
CA THR A 168 -11.07 7.63 -3.41
C THR A 168 -11.66 6.39 -2.75
N ASN A 169 -12.69 6.53 -1.92
CA ASN A 169 -13.41 5.40 -1.31
C ASN A 169 -12.53 4.41 -0.51
N ASN A 170 -11.34 4.81 -0.06
CA ASN A 170 -10.51 3.96 0.80
C ASN A 170 -11.00 4.04 2.25
N ILE A 171 -10.74 2.99 3.02
CA ILE A 171 -10.93 2.98 4.47
C ILE A 171 -9.56 2.99 5.13
N TRP A 172 -9.29 4.02 5.93
CA TRP A 172 -8.11 4.16 6.76
C TRP A 172 -8.49 3.95 8.21
N TYR A 173 -8.17 2.78 8.75
CA TYR A 173 -8.53 2.40 10.12
C TYR A 173 -7.28 2.20 10.96
N PHE A 174 -6.97 3.19 11.80
CA PHE A 174 -5.80 3.16 12.65
C PHE A 174 -6.21 3.13 14.12
N THR A 175 -5.56 2.27 14.90
CA THR A 175 -5.85 2.13 16.35
C THR A 175 -4.71 2.61 17.23
N ASN A 176 -3.57 2.96 16.63
CA ASN A 176 -2.42 3.49 17.36
C ASN A 176 -2.69 4.93 17.79
N SER A 177 -2.56 5.22 19.09
CA SER A 177 -2.80 6.56 19.64
C SER A 177 -1.81 7.61 19.15
N SER A 178 -0.59 7.24 18.74
CA SER A 178 0.36 8.17 18.11
C SER A 178 -0.19 8.71 16.80
N VAL A 179 -0.74 7.82 15.94
CA VAL A 179 -1.31 8.20 14.64
C VAL A 179 -2.48 9.18 14.80
N ALA A 180 -3.31 9.01 15.83
CA ALA A 180 -4.42 9.91 16.13
C ALA A 180 -4.00 11.36 16.39
N ASN A 181 -2.74 11.59 16.77
CA ASN A 181 -2.20 12.91 17.11
C ASN A 181 -1.27 13.48 16.02
N ARG A 182 -1.04 12.76 14.92
CA ARG A 182 -0.13 13.18 13.85
C ARG A 182 -0.84 13.97 12.76
N SER A 183 -0.46 15.23 12.61
CA SER A 183 -0.88 16.05 11.46
C SER A 183 -0.24 15.62 10.15
N ASP A 184 0.85 14.86 10.22
CA ASP A 184 1.70 14.40 9.13
C ASP A 184 1.57 12.88 8.86
N CYS A 185 0.48 12.25 9.32
CA CYS A 185 0.17 10.86 8.94
C CYS A 185 -0.10 10.74 7.42
N PHE A 186 -0.74 11.75 6.85
CA PHE A 186 -0.94 11.90 5.40
C PHE A 186 -0.02 13.00 4.89
N LEU A 187 0.99 12.63 4.10
CA LEU A 187 1.89 13.55 3.41
C LEU A 187 1.76 13.37 1.89
N PRO A 188 0.61 13.66 1.28
CA PRO A 188 0.48 13.61 -0.17
C PRO A 188 1.38 14.66 -0.83
N GLY A 189 1.84 14.40 -2.04
CA GLY A 189 2.50 15.43 -2.86
C GLY A 189 1.49 16.31 -3.59
N ALA A 190 2.01 17.22 -4.42
CA ALA A 190 1.21 18.24 -5.09
C ALA A 190 0.23 17.64 -6.11
N ASN A 191 -0.97 18.20 -6.25
CA ASN A 191 -2.00 17.71 -7.18
C ASN A 191 -2.64 16.35 -6.83
N SER A 192 -2.32 15.77 -5.65
CA SER A 192 -3.03 14.59 -5.15
C SER A 192 -4.36 15.00 -4.54
N THR A 193 -5.37 14.14 -4.69
CA THR A 193 -6.72 14.44 -4.21
C THR A 193 -7.27 13.34 -3.31
N PHE A 194 -8.10 13.74 -2.36
CA PHE A 194 -8.83 12.82 -1.50
C PHE A 194 -10.32 13.09 -1.64
N ASN A 195 -11.09 12.03 -1.88
CA ASN A 195 -12.53 12.14 -2.02
C ASN A 195 -13.27 10.92 -1.48
N ASN A 196 -14.23 11.14 -0.58
CA ASN A 196 -15.15 10.11 -0.10
C ASN A 196 -14.45 8.92 0.57
N ASN A 197 -13.31 9.16 1.22
CA ASN A 197 -12.63 8.14 2.03
C ASN A 197 -13.16 8.12 3.46
N ALA A 198 -12.98 7.00 4.16
CA ALA A 198 -13.25 6.87 5.58
C ALA A 198 -11.95 6.97 6.40
N TYR A 199 -11.96 7.76 7.48
CA TYR A 199 -10.79 8.01 8.34
C TYR A 199 -11.13 7.75 9.80
N ILE A 200 -10.46 6.78 10.41
CA ILE A 200 -10.71 6.30 11.77
C ILE A 200 -9.39 6.26 12.51
N GLY A 201 -9.34 6.93 13.66
CA GLY A 201 -8.15 7.00 14.53
C GLY A 201 -6.95 7.73 13.93
N CYS A 202 -7.20 8.66 13.01
CA CYS A 202 -6.19 9.55 12.43
C CYS A 202 -6.77 10.93 12.15
N ILE A 203 -5.87 11.90 11.93
CA ILE A 203 -6.22 13.21 11.40
C ILE A 203 -6.37 13.05 9.88
N ALA A 204 -7.58 13.29 9.37
CA ALA A 204 -7.87 13.21 7.94
C ALA A 204 -7.19 14.35 7.17
N PRO A 205 -6.70 14.11 5.94
CA PRO A 205 -6.31 15.17 5.01
C PRO A 205 -7.56 15.96 4.54
N GLU A 206 -7.33 16.95 3.67
CA GLU A 206 -8.43 17.69 3.04
C GLU A 206 -9.25 16.77 2.12
N ASP A 207 -10.44 16.38 2.58
CA ASP A 207 -11.42 15.57 1.85
C ASP A 207 -12.82 16.08 2.22
N LEU A 208 -13.46 16.80 1.29
CA LEU A 208 -14.77 17.43 1.52
C LEU A 208 -15.90 16.41 1.71
N ASN A 209 -15.71 15.17 1.26
CA ASN A 209 -16.70 14.11 1.31
C ASN A 209 -16.34 13.01 2.32
N LYS A 210 -15.39 13.28 3.22
CA LYS A 210 -14.88 12.32 4.20
C LYS A 210 -15.97 11.68 5.04
N LYS A 211 -15.74 10.42 5.41
CA LYS A 211 -16.52 9.69 6.40
C LYS A 211 -15.66 9.48 7.65
N THR A 212 -16.25 9.69 8.81
CA THR A 212 -15.57 9.52 10.12
C THR A 212 -16.29 8.53 11.02
N ALA A 213 -17.46 8.04 10.61
CA ALA A 213 -18.15 6.98 11.29
C ALA A 213 -17.31 5.69 11.22
N ALA A 214 -17.17 5.02 12.37
CA ALA A 214 -16.43 3.77 12.44
C ALA A 214 -17.13 2.69 11.57
N PRO A 215 -16.43 2.08 10.60
CA PRO A 215 -16.97 0.98 9.85
C PRO A 215 -17.09 -0.22 10.80
N GLN A 216 -18.29 -0.80 10.88
CA GLN A 216 -18.54 -2.01 11.67
C GLN A 216 -18.05 -3.23 10.90
N PHE A 217 -16.72 -3.40 10.84
CA PHE A 217 -16.13 -4.64 10.31
C PHE A 217 -16.58 -5.82 11.19
N ILE A 218 -17.08 -6.87 10.55
CA ILE A 218 -17.50 -8.11 11.22
C ILE A 218 -16.52 -9.20 10.80
N GLY A 219 -15.93 -9.90 11.77
CA GLY A 219 -15.05 -11.05 11.56
C GLY A 219 -15.28 -12.12 12.64
N GLU A 220 -15.03 -13.38 12.32
CA GLU A 220 -15.22 -14.51 13.26
C GLU A 220 -14.17 -14.53 14.37
N ASN A 221 -12.98 -13.98 14.12
CA ASN A 221 -11.97 -13.64 15.12
C ASN A 221 -11.35 -12.31 14.71
N ASN A 222 -11.44 -11.32 15.58
CA ASN A 222 -10.94 -9.98 15.34
C ASN A 222 -9.41 -9.96 15.21
N LEU A 223 -8.92 -9.47 14.07
CA LEU A 223 -7.72 -8.64 14.14
C LEU A 223 -7.99 -7.58 15.22
N PHE A 224 -7.20 -7.52 16.29
CA PHE A 224 -7.29 -6.52 17.39
C PHE A 224 -8.22 -6.78 18.60
N ASN A 225 -8.68 -8.00 18.90
CA ASN A 225 -9.34 -8.32 20.20
C ASN A 225 -10.65 -7.55 20.52
N LEU A 226 -11.44 -7.12 19.53
CA LEU A 226 -12.81 -6.59 19.74
C LEU A 226 -13.85 -7.68 19.47
N ASP A 227 -14.31 -8.40 20.49
CA ASP A 227 -15.26 -9.50 20.28
C ASP A 227 -16.53 -9.01 19.54
N LYS A 228 -17.17 -9.95 18.84
CA LYS A 228 -18.37 -9.70 18.02
C LYS A 228 -19.49 -9.04 18.83
N GLU A 229 -19.54 -9.27 20.13
CA GLU A 229 -20.56 -8.73 21.05
C GLU A 229 -20.36 -7.22 21.28
N THR A 230 -19.13 -6.76 21.41
CA THR A 230 -18.80 -5.34 21.65
C THR A 230 -19.04 -4.47 20.41
N ALA A 231 -18.88 -5.03 19.21
CA ALA A 231 -19.17 -4.34 17.95
C ALA A 231 -20.68 -4.09 17.72
N TYR A 232 -21.56 -4.97 18.22
CA TYR A 232 -23.01 -4.85 18.09
C TYR A 232 -23.64 -3.84 19.08
N ILE A 233 -23.06 -3.66 20.27
CA ILE A 233 -23.60 -2.77 21.30
C ILE A 233 -23.43 -1.29 20.94
N ASN A 234 -22.38 -0.93 20.19
CA ASN A 234 -22.15 0.46 19.74
C ASN A 234 -22.90 0.82 18.44
N ALA A 235 -23.76 -0.08 17.94
CA ALA A 235 -24.52 0.06 16.70
C ALA A 235 -25.98 0.51 16.90
N ASN A 236 -26.46 0.57 18.15
CA ASN A 236 -27.84 0.89 18.51
C ASN A 236 -27.93 2.16 19.35
#